data_AF-A0A9P4TYL6-F1
#
_entry.id   AF-A0A9P4TYL6-F1
#
_cell.length_a   1.000
_cell.length_b   1.000
_cell.length_c   1.000
_cell.angle_alpha   90.00
_cell.angle_beta   90.00
_cell.angle_gamma   90.00
#
_symmetry.space_group_name_H-M   'P 1'
#
loop_
_entity.id
_entity.type
_entity.pdbx_description
1 polymer ?
#
loop_
_entity_poly.entity_id
_entity_poly.type
_entity_poly.pdbx_seq_one_letter_code
_entity_poly.pdbx_strand_id
1 'polypeptide(L)'
;MKSFALYSLLVAATAQAGLIPPTSNERIDWKYEQKRQILGTLTWLVGKGGKVADPAGAAPRRVEEKSTSAVPGVRRIKMRYGPYSVPNMNKTGISGEPGSLWNYPDTAIPKPCTECTIVSQRAGLEYPDGKNANIDTGMWLHHMVHLTIGPGRQDATCFGRTSLPHFDVGATPANSERYFSSGNERTHVQIDKLGAAGTKAGYHLKPADKMAFIVDLMNMNMEDKTVYLTMTYDIVEGPLPAGWKDIKVVWFDANQCGTSEVHPPQESGKFVISGGTWKPNFDGEILGVGGHVHDGGEVLKVLVGGQSNCDSVTKYGETPEYIFTGMGGMKMGAAHGVATKHISSMTTCYYEENKIVRKLSPDQVWQIKGHYDYDKFEGNKDEKGKQESIMAIALMYVGVEPGTQLRGTAAPAAGGSAAPARPAKGAARPAPKGAAAAPAAAPAAAPAAAPAAAPAAAPASEHAGMADMGGMAA
;
A
#
# COMPACT_ATOMS: atom_id res chain seq x y z
N MET A 1 -25.03 -7.61 -23.03
CA MET A 1 -23.67 -8.12 -22.74
C MET A 1 -23.09 -7.60 -21.42
N LYS A 2 -23.16 -6.28 -21.10
CA LYS A 2 -22.65 -5.74 -19.82
C LYS A 2 -23.27 -6.36 -18.55
N SER A 3 -24.57 -6.67 -18.56
CA SER A 3 -25.27 -7.21 -17.39
C SER A 3 -24.87 -8.65 -17.02
N PHE A 4 -24.43 -9.46 -18.00
CA PHE A 4 -24.07 -10.86 -17.76
C PHE A 4 -22.65 -10.95 -17.18
N ALA A 5 -21.71 -10.13 -17.68
CA ALA A 5 -20.35 -10.02 -17.14
C ALA A 5 -20.35 -9.52 -15.68
N LEU A 6 -21.18 -8.53 -15.37
CA LEU A 6 -21.33 -8.02 -14.00
C LEU A 6 -21.88 -9.10 -13.04
N TYR A 7 -22.87 -9.87 -13.51
CA TYR A 7 -23.47 -10.96 -12.72
C TYR A 7 -22.46 -12.10 -12.47
N SER A 8 -21.68 -12.49 -13.48
CA SER A 8 -20.62 -13.50 -13.31
C SER A 8 -19.53 -13.06 -12.33
N LEU A 9 -19.14 -11.78 -12.33
CA LEU A 9 -18.20 -11.20 -11.36
C LEU A 9 -18.76 -11.23 -9.92
N LEU A 10 -20.02 -10.83 -9.75
CA LEU A 10 -20.73 -10.86 -8.46
C LEU A 10 -20.83 -12.28 -7.87
N VAL A 11 -21.13 -13.27 -8.70
CA VAL A 11 -21.22 -14.68 -8.29
C VAL A 11 -19.85 -15.26 -7.93
N ALA A 12 -18.78 -14.90 -8.67
CA ALA A 12 -17.43 -15.33 -8.34
C ALA A 12 -16.95 -14.74 -7.00
N ALA A 13 -17.21 -13.46 -6.75
CA ALA A 13 -16.85 -12.78 -5.51
C ALA A 13 -17.60 -13.36 -4.28
N THR A 14 -18.90 -13.63 -4.39
CA THR A 14 -19.68 -14.25 -3.30
C THR A 14 -19.22 -15.68 -2.97
N ALA A 15 -18.93 -16.50 -3.98
CA ALA A 15 -18.51 -17.88 -3.78
C ALA A 15 -17.13 -17.99 -3.11
N GLN A 16 -16.19 -17.09 -3.44
CA GLN A 16 -14.84 -17.12 -2.91
C GLN A 16 -14.73 -16.60 -1.49
N ALA A 17 -15.56 -15.62 -1.13
CA ALA A 17 -15.57 -15.16 0.24
C ALA A 17 -15.94 -16.33 1.18
N GLY A 18 -16.83 -17.26 0.82
CA GLY A 18 -17.10 -18.45 1.64
C GLY A 18 -15.90 -19.36 1.97
N LEU A 19 -14.72 -19.17 1.34
CA LEU A 19 -13.57 -20.07 1.40
C LEU A 19 -12.39 -19.55 2.24
N ILE A 20 -12.47 -18.35 2.84
CA ILE A 20 -11.39 -17.82 3.68
C ILE A 20 -11.76 -18.07 5.16
N PRO A 21 -11.30 -19.15 5.81
CA PRO A 21 -11.52 -19.31 7.24
C PRO A 21 -10.79 -18.20 8.00
N PRO A 22 -11.41 -17.59 9.02
CA PRO A 22 -10.76 -16.57 9.83
C PRO A 22 -9.54 -17.17 10.53
N THR A 23 -8.41 -16.46 10.47
CA THR A 23 -7.25 -16.77 11.32
C THR A 23 -7.21 -15.92 12.59
N SER A 24 -8.19 -15.02 12.77
CA SER A 24 -8.41 -14.31 14.02
C SER A 24 -9.27 -15.14 14.97
N ASN A 25 -8.99 -15.04 16.27
CA ASN A 25 -9.87 -15.61 17.31
C ASN A 25 -11.17 -14.81 17.48
N GLU A 26 -11.28 -13.65 16.82
CA GLU A 26 -12.45 -12.78 16.88
C GLU A 26 -13.51 -13.19 15.85
N ARG A 27 -14.80 -13.04 16.21
CA ARG A 27 -15.93 -13.26 15.30
C ARG A 27 -15.96 -12.14 14.27
N ILE A 28 -15.26 -12.32 13.17
CA ILE A 28 -15.40 -11.44 12.00
C ILE A 28 -16.81 -11.63 11.42
N ASP A 29 -17.56 -10.55 11.25
CA ASP A 29 -18.80 -10.59 10.48
C ASP A 29 -18.47 -10.80 9.01
N TRP A 30 -18.43 -12.06 8.62
CA TRP A 30 -18.01 -12.42 7.28
C TRP A 30 -18.93 -11.83 6.21
N LYS A 31 -20.24 -11.66 6.49
CA LYS A 31 -21.17 -11.04 5.53
C LYS A 31 -20.78 -9.60 5.24
N TYR A 32 -20.30 -8.89 6.27
CA TYR A 32 -19.77 -7.54 6.11
C TYR A 32 -18.54 -7.53 5.21
N GLU A 33 -17.60 -8.46 5.41
CA GLU A 33 -16.42 -8.60 4.57
C GLU A 33 -16.75 -8.95 3.12
N GLN A 34 -17.59 -9.98 2.85
CA GLN A 34 -17.98 -10.29 1.46
C GLN A 34 -18.67 -9.10 0.81
N LYS A 35 -19.50 -8.37 1.58
CA LYS A 35 -20.17 -7.16 1.11
C LYS A 35 -19.14 -6.10 0.74
N ARG A 36 -18.13 -5.83 1.58
CA ARG A 36 -17.02 -4.91 1.26
C ARG A 36 -16.24 -5.35 0.02
N GLN A 37 -15.96 -6.64 -0.15
CA GLN A 37 -15.22 -7.18 -1.31
C GLN A 37 -15.97 -7.01 -2.63
N ILE A 38 -17.23 -7.44 -2.65
CA ILE A 38 -18.13 -7.28 -3.80
C ILE A 38 -18.26 -5.81 -4.15
N LEU A 39 -18.37 -4.96 -3.12
CA LEU A 39 -18.57 -3.55 -3.31
C LEU A 39 -17.29 -2.83 -3.75
N GLY A 40 -16.10 -3.15 -3.24
CA GLY A 40 -14.84 -2.60 -3.74
C GLY A 40 -14.67 -2.85 -5.25
N THR A 41 -14.97 -4.07 -5.69
CA THR A 41 -14.97 -4.44 -7.12
C THR A 41 -16.01 -3.62 -7.91
N LEU A 42 -17.19 -3.38 -7.33
CA LEU A 42 -18.21 -2.54 -7.95
C LEU A 42 -17.83 -1.05 -7.91
N THR A 43 -17.22 -0.51 -6.86
CA THR A 43 -16.81 0.90 -6.77
C THR A 43 -15.84 1.26 -7.90
N TRP A 44 -14.94 0.33 -8.27
CA TRP A 44 -14.10 0.50 -9.47
C TRP A 44 -14.93 0.62 -10.76
N LEU A 45 -16.05 -0.11 -10.85
CA LEU A 45 -16.92 -0.14 -12.03
C LEU A 45 -17.96 1.00 -12.07
N VAL A 46 -18.39 1.53 -10.93
CA VAL A 46 -19.53 2.45 -10.82
C VAL A 46 -19.22 3.78 -10.12
N GLY A 47 -18.08 3.90 -9.43
CA GLY A 47 -17.78 4.99 -8.49
C GLY A 47 -17.29 6.30 -9.15
N LYS A 48 -17.71 7.43 -8.57
CA LYS A 48 -17.30 8.82 -8.93
C LYS A 48 -15.95 9.23 -8.29
N GLY A 49 -15.10 8.27 -7.94
CA GLY A 49 -13.78 8.48 -7.32
C GLY A 49 -12.75 7.52 -7.91
N GLY A 50 -11.47 7.72 -7.61
CA GLY A 50 -10.37 6.91 -8.15
C GLY A 50 -9.49 7.70 -9.11
N LYS A 51 -8.77 7.00 -10.00
CA LYS A 51 -7.77 7.62 -10.87
C LYS A 51 -8.43 8.55 -11.90
N VAL A 52 -7.97 9.79 -11.98
CA VAL A 52 -8.44 10.81 -12.93
C VAL A 52 -7.30 11.30 -13.83
N ALA A 53 -7.64 12.08 -14.85
CA ALA A 53 -6.62 12.72 -15.69
C ALA A 53 -5.83 13.77 -14.89
N ASP A 54 -4.57 13.99 -15.28
CA ASP A 54 -3.76 15.07 -14.72
C ASP A 54 -4.46 16.43 -14.94
N PRO A 55 -4.69 17.22 -13.88
CA PRO A 55 -5.16 18.58 -14.04
C PRO A 55 -4.08 19.45 -14.69
N ALA A 56 -4.50 20.51 -15.39
CA ALA A 56 -3.58 21.45 -16.02
C ALA A 56 -2.63 22.07 -14.98
N GLY A 57 -1.33 22.11 -15.32
CA GLY A 57 -0.31 22.68 -14.44
C GLY A 57 0.14 21.78 -13.28
N ALA A 58 -0.25 20.50 -13.26
CA ALA A 58 0.24 19.57 -12.25
C ALA A 58 1.78 19.47 -12.25
N ALA A 59 2.37 19.44 -11.04
CA ALA A 59 3.80 19.27 -10.88
C ALA A 59 4.29 17.91 -11.43
N PRO A 60 5.57 17.79 -11.84
CA PRO A 60 6.09 16.63 -12.56
C PRO A 60 5.85 15.30 -11.85
N ARG A 61 5.49 14.26 -12.61
CA ARG A 61 5.25 12.90 -12.09
C ARG A 61 6.49 12.22 -11.54
N ARG A 62 7.68 12.65 -11.96
CA ARG A 62 8.96 12.08 -11.57
C ARG A 62 9.95 13.23 -11.38
N VAL A 63 10.61 13.25 -10.23
CA VAL A 63 11.64 14.23 -9.88
C VAL A 63 12.84 13.47 -9.33
N GLU A 64 14.04 13.79 -9.83
CA GLU A 64 15.28 13.32 -9.22
C GLU A 64 15.67 14.26 -8.09
N GLU A 65 16.01 13.69 -6.95
CA GLU A 65 16.39 14.46 -5.75
C GLU A 65 17.78 14.05 -5.30
N LYS A 66 18.37 14.86 -4.42
CA LYS A 66 19.59 14.45 -3.72
C LYS A 66 19.26 13.36 -2.71
N SER A 67 19.92 12.21 -2.83
CA SER A 67 19.79 11.15 -1.84
C SER A 67 20.50 11.52 -0.53
N THR A 68 19.95 11.05 0.58
CA THR A 68 20.59 11.10 1.90
C THR A 68 21.13 9.73 2.33
N SER A 69 21.00 8.70 1.49
CA SER A 69 21.52 7.37 1.82
C SER A 69 23.05 7.36 1.76
N ALA A 70 23.65 6.60 2.66
CA ALA A 70 25.10 6.38 2.68
C ALA A 70 25.54 5.26 1.71
N VAL A 71 24.60 4.56 1.08
CA VAL A 71 24.90 3.48 0.13
C VAL A 71 25.53 4.07 -1.15
N PRO A 72 26.69 3.58 -1.59
CA PRO A 72 27.33 4.05 -2.82
C PRO A 72 26.46 3.85 -4.06
N GLY A 73 26.46 4.85 -4.96
CA GLY A 73 25.74 4.77 -6.25
C GLY A 73 24.22 4.94 -6.16
N VAL A 74 23.68 5.33 -5.00
CA VAL A 74 22.24 5.57 -4.84
C VAL A 74 21.78 6.80 -5.60
N ARG A 75 20.63 6.66 -6.24
CA ARG A 75 19.83 7.76 -6.79
C ARG A 75 18.53 7.89 -6.02
N ARG A 76 18.15 9.12 -5.66
CA ARG A 76 16.82 9.40 -5.10
C ARG A 76 15.88 9.83 -6.20
N ILE A 77 14.72 9.19 -6.25
CA ILE A 77 13.64 9.55 -7.15
C ILE A 77 12.33 9.65 -6.39
N LYS A 78 11.62 10.75 -6.61
CA LYS A 78 10.26 10.95 -6.14
C LYS A 78 9.30 10.76 -7.30
N MET A 79 8.27 9.96 -7.07
CA MET A 79 7.25 9.64 -8.05
C MET A 79 5.86 10.00 -7.52
N ARG A 80 5.00 10.54 -8.40
CA ARG A 80 3.62 10.92 -8.10
C ARG A 80 2.65 9.99 -8.82
N TYR A 81 1.89 9.21 -8.06
CA TYR A 81 0.92 8.23 -8.53
C TYR A 81 -0.51 8.78 -8.43
N GLY A 82 -1.42 8.26 -9.26
CA GLY A 82 -2.75 8.84 -9.47
C GLY A 82 -2.80 9.73 -10.73
N PRO A 83 -3.31 10.97 -10.68
CA PRO A 83 -3.97 11.56 -9.52
C PRO A 83 -5.24 10.80 -9.17
N TYR A 84 -5.62 10.88 -7.91
CA TYR A 84 -6.84 10.29 -7.38
C TYR A 84 -7.83 11.38 -7.01
N SER A 85 -9.06 11.27 -7.50
CA SER A 85 -10.19 12.06 -7.01
C SER A 85 -10.76 11.39 -5.77
N VAL A 86 -10.65 12.07 -4.64
CA VAL A 86 -11.13 11.64 -3.33
C VAL A 86 -12.45 12.34 -3.03
N PRO A 87 -13.56 11.61 -2.81
CA PRO A 87 -14.87 12.19 -2.53
C PRO A 87 -14.84 13.11 -1.30
N ASN A 88 -15.73 14.09 -1.23
CA ASN A 88 -15.90 14.92 -0.03
C ASN A 88 -16.71 14.26 1.09
N MET A 89 -16.71 14.86 2.28
CA MET A 89 -17.42 14.34 3.47
C MET A 89 -18.94 14.19 3.32
N ASN A 90 -19.59 14.85 2.37
CA ASN A 90 -21.03 14.61 2.11
C ASN A 90 -21.29 13.36 1.26
N LYS A 91 -20.22 12.68 0.81
CA LYS A 91 -20.29 11.48 0.01
C LYS A 91 -19.80 10.31 0.85
N THR A 92 -20.76 9.56 1.37
CA THR A 92 -20.49 8.30 2.03
C THR A 92 -20.12 7.26 0.98
N GLY A 93 -18.89 6.75 1.10
CA GLY A 93 -18.42 5.63 0.30
C GLY A 93 -19.19 4.36 0.62
N ILE A 94 -18.91 3.30 -0.12
CA ILE A 94 -19.64 2.04 0.06
C ILE A 94 -19.23 1.33 1.37
N SER A 95 -18.06 1.65 1.93
CA SER A 95 -17.66 1.24 3.27
C SER A 95 -18.49 1.88 4.39
N GLY A 96 -19.31 2.89 4.07
CA GLY A 96 -20.02 3.68 5.08
C GLY A 96 -19.20 4.84 5.63
N GLU A 97 -17.95 5.00 5.18
CA GLU A 97 -17.07 6.09 5.58
C GLU A 97 -17.30 7.31 4.66
N PRO A 98 -17.62 8.48 5.23
CA PRO A 98 -17.71 9.71 4.47
C PRO A 98 -16.34 10.17 3.97
N GLY A 99 -16.30 10.69 2.75
CA GLY A 99 -15.10 11.32 2.20
C GLY A 99 -13.94 10.38 1.91
N SER A 100 -14.17 9.07 1.78
CA SER A 100 -13.10 8.10 1.52
C SER A 100 -13.03 7.64 0.05
N LEU A 101 -11.80 7.49 -0.44
CA LEU A 101 -11.45 6.60 -1.54
C LEU A 101 -10.96 5.30 -0.92
N TRP A 102 -11.90 4.43 -0.60
CA TRP A 102 -11.64 3.21 0.15
C TRP A 102 -11.00 2.10 -0.69
N ASN A 103 -9.88 1.55 -0.23
CA ASN A 103 -9.14 0.41 -0.80
C ASN A 103 -9.15 0.32 -2.35
N TYR A 104 -8.85 1.42 -3.04
CA TYR A 104 -8.84 1.47 -4.50
C TYR A 104 -7.63 0.73 -5.08
N PRO A 105 -7.83 -0.31 -5.93
CA PRO A 105 -6.72 -1.01 -6.57
C PRO A 105 -6.20 -0.23 -7.79
N ASP A 106 -4.98 0.32 -7.72
CA ASP A 106 -4.25 0.83 -8.88
C ASP A 106 -3.26 -0.23 -9.39
N THR A 107 -3.71 -1.04 -10.36
CA THR A 107 -2.98 -2.21 -10.89
C THR A 107 -2.00 -1.87 -12.01
N ALA A 108 -1.91 -0.59 -12.41
CA ALA A 108 -1.11 -0.14 -13.53
C ALA A 108 -0.26 1.07 -13.13
N ILE A 109 0.58 0.90 -12.11
CA ILE A 109 1.51 1.93 -11.65
C ILE A 109 2.91 1.74 -12.26
N PRO A 110 3.60 2.83 -12.63
CA PRO A 110 4.96 2.76 -13.14
C PRO A 110 5.95 2.39 -12.04
N LYS A 111 6.93 1.55 -12.39
CA LYS A 111 8.06 1.23 -11.51
C LYS A 111 9.04 2.42 -11.37
N PRO A 112 9.79 2.52 -10.26
CA PRO A 112 10.90 3.47 -10.13
C PRO A 112 12.01 3.29 -11.16
N CYS A 113 12.19 2.06 -11.63
CA CYS A 113 13.27 1.62 -12.51
C CYS A 113 12.79 0.40 -13.31
N THR A 114 13.51 0.00 -14.36
CA THR A 114 13.26 -1.28 -15.04
C THR A 114 13.71 -2.44 -14.15
N GLU A 115 14.92 -2.33 -13.61
CA GLU A 115 15.53 -3.22 -12.63
C GLU A 115 16.41 -2.38 -11.70
N CYS A 116 16.23 -2.53 -10.39
CA CYS A 116 17.04 -1.84 -9.39
C CYS A 116 16.87 -2.49 -8.02
N THR A 117 17.71 -2.10 -7.07
CA THR A 117 17.58 -2.43 -5.65
C THR A 117 17.10 -1.21 -4.88
N ILE A 118 15.95 -1.32 -4.22
CA ILE A 118 15.41 -0.26 -3.34
C ILE A 118 16.07 -0.40 -1.97
N VAL A 119 16.69 0.68 -1.50
CA VAL A 119 17.39 0.74 -0.20
C VAL A 119 16.76 1.75 0.77
N SER A 120 15.87 2.62 0.27
CA SER A 120 14.98 3.39 1.12
C SER A 120 13.67 3.69 0.40
N GLN A 121 12.59 3.76 1.16
CA GLN A 121 11.27 4.09 0.64
C GLN A 121 10.44 4.84 1.68
N ARG A 122 9.73 5.88 1.23
CA ARG A 122 8.78 6.65 2.03
C ARG A 122 7.58 7.05 1.19
N ALA A 123 6.38 6.99 1.77
CA ALA A 123 5.16 7.50 1.15
C ALA A 123 4.88 8.96 1.58
N GLY A 124 4.09 9.65 0.77
CA GLY A 124 3.58 10.99 1.03
C GLY A 124 2.30 11.24 0.25
N LEU A 125 1.70 12.41 0.43
CA LEU A 125 0.49 12.81 -0.28
C LEU A 125 0.63 14.27 -0.69
N GLU A 126 0.25 14.60 -1.92
CA GLU A 126 0.39 15.96 -2.45
C GLU A 126 -0.81 16.40 -3.26
N TYR A 127 -1.09 17.71 -3.23
CA TYR A 127 -1.97 18.38 -4.18
C TYR A 127 -1.31 18.53 -5.54
N PRO A 128 -2.05 18.80 -6.63
CA PRO A 128 -1.48 18.85 -7.97
C PRO A 128 -0.33 19.84 -8.14
N ASP A 129 -0.33 20.94 -7.40
CA ASP A 129 0.73 21.96 -7.39
C ASP A 129 2.02 21.52 -6.68
N GLY A 130 2.05 20.32 -6.10
CA GLY A 130 3.20 19.74 -5.39
C GLY A 130 3.26 20.08 -3.90
N LYS A 131 2.28 20.82 -3.37
CA LYS A 131 2.20 21.05 -1.92
C LYS A 131 1.78 19.78 -1.19
N ASN A 132 2.28 19.63 0.05
CA ASN A 132 1.90 18.54 0.93
C ASN A 132 0.38 18.58 1.18
N ALA A 133 -0.24 17.41 1.13
CA ALA A 133 -1.63 17.20 1.52
C ALA A 133 -1.64 16.40 2.83
N ASN A 134 -2.09 17.04 3.89
CA ASN A 134 -2.10 16.46 5.24
C ASN A 134 -3.32 16.94 6.05
N ILE A 135 -3.42 16.48 7.30
CA ILE A 135 -4.59 16.62 8.17
C ILE A 135 -5.02 18.07 8.32
N ASP A 136 -4.07 18.98 8.45
CA ASP A 136 -4.31 20.43 8.54
C ASP A 136 -5.05 21.00 7.32
N THR A 137 -4.90 20.36 6.15
CA THR A 137 -5.61 20.69 4.91
C THR A 137 -6.82 19.77 4.64
N GLY A 138 -7.20 18.94 5.61
CA GLY A 138 -8.32 18.01 5.52
C GLY A 138 -8.07 16.83 4.59
N MET A 139 -6.82 16.49 4.30
CA MET A 139 -6.46 15.30 3.51
C MET A 139 -5.57 14.38 4.32
N TRP A 140 -5.72 13.07 4.15
CA TRP A 140 -4.80 12.09 4.73
C TRP A 140 -4.63 10.91 3.81
N LEU A 141 -3.40 10.43 3.79
CA LEU A 141 -3.12 9.09 3.29
C LEU A 141 -3.44 8.16 4.45
N HIS A 142 -4.66 7.64 4.44
CA HIS A 142 -5.20 6.79 5.50
C HIS A 142 -4.37 5.52 5.60
N HIS A 143 -4.25 4.79 4.50
CA HIS A 143 -3.22 3.76 4.30
C HIS A 143 -3.00 3.47 2.81
N MET A 144 -1.83 2.95 2.47
CA MET A 144 -1.56 2.36 1.17
C MET A 144 -0.79 1.07 1.31
N VAL A 145 -1.11 0.10 0.47
CA VAL A 145 -0.39 -1.17 0.36
C VAL A 145 0.30 -1.21 -0.98
N HIS A 146 1.61 -1.45 -0.99
CA HIS A 146 2.38 -1.65 -2.19
C HIS A 146 2.64 -3.14 -2.41
N LEU A 147 2.18 -3.64 -3.56
CA LEU A 147 2.39 -5.00 -3.99
C LEU A 147 3.37 -5.05 -5.16
N THR A 148 4.25 -6.05 -5.12
CA THR A 148 5.06 -6.46 -6.27
C THR A 148 4.53 -7.78 -6.78
N ILE A 149 4.29 -7.86 -8.09
CA ILE A 149 3.66 -9.00 -8.77
C ILE A 149 4.63 -9.52 -9.82
N GLY A 150 5.00 -10.79 -9.75
CA GLY A 150 5.97 -11.35 -10.68
C GLY A 150 6.47 -12.75 -10.32
N PRO A 151 7.28 -13.36 -11.20
CA PRO A 151 7.84 -14.69 -10.95
C PRO A 151 8.66 -14.76 -9.65
N GLY A 152 8.31 -15.71 -8.80
CA GLY A 152 8.98 -15.95 -7.51
C GLY A 152 8.62 -14.94 -6.41
N ARG A 153 7.68 -14.01 -6.64
CA ARG A 153 7.11 -13.16 -5.58
C ARG A 153 6.12 -13.99 -4.77
N GLN A 154 6.30 -14.01 -3.46
CA GLN A 154 5.50 -14.85 -2.56
C GLN A 154 5.29 -14.13 -1.23
N ASP A 155 4.02 -13.92 -0.85
CA ASP A 155 3.66 -13.28 0.41
C ASP A 155 3.87 -14.25 1.58
N ALA A 156 4.84 -13.96 2.44
CA ALA A 156 5.27 -14.84 3.53
C ALA A 156 4.12 -15.31 4.43
N THR A 157 3.17 -14.42 4.73
CA THR A 157 2.08 -14.74 5.63
C THR A 157 0.91 -15.34 4.88
N CYS A 158 0.62 -14.92 3.64
CA CYS A 158 -0.52 -15.44 2.89
C CYS A 158 -0.23 -16.62 1.97
N PHE A 159 1.02 -17.09 1.88
CA PHE A 159 1.37 -18.24 1.05
C PHE A 159 0.59 -19.50 1.47
N GLY A 160 0.03 -20.21 0.50
CA GLY A 160 -0.79 -21.39 0.78
C GLY A 160 -2.25 -21.10 1.11
N ARG A 161 -2.71 -19.84 1.04
CA ARG A 161 -4.10 -19.46 1.30
C ARG A 161 -4.59 -18.38 0.33
N THR A 162 -5.90 -18.20 0.30
CA THR A 162 -6.54 -17.06 -0.36
C THR A 162 -6.23 -15.78 0.42
N SER A 163 -6.09 -14.66 -0.29
CA SER A 163 -5.89 -13.36 0.34
C SER A 163 -6.54 -12.27 -0.46
N LEU A 164 -7.30 -11.43 0.23
CA LEU A 164 -8.07 -10.36 -0.38
C LEU A 164 -7.18 -9.28 -1.04
N PRO A 165 -6.15 -8.72 -0.37
CA PRO A 165 -5.28 -7.71 -1.00
C PRO A 165 -4.63 -8.17 -2.30
N HIS A 166 -4.28 -9.46 -2.39
CA HIS A 166 -3.69 -10.02 -3.60
C HIS A 166 -4.73 -10.16 -4.72
N PHE A 167 -5.95 -10.57 -4.37
CA PHE A 167 -7.06 -10.66 -5.31
C PHE A 167 -7.45 -9.29 -5.88
N ASP A 168 -7.49 -8.24 -5.04
CA ASP A 168 -7.87 -6.88 -5.45
C ASP A 168 -6.98 -6.33 -6.58
N VAL A 169 -5.73 -6.78 -6.64
CA VAL A 169 -4.79 -6.41 -7.71
C VAL A 169 -4.63 -7.47 -8.80
N GLY A 170 -5.54 -8.45 -8.86
CA GLY A 170 -5.53 -9.51 -9.87
C GLY A 170 -4.38 -10.50 -9.73
N ALA A 171 -3.92 -10.74 -8.51
CA ALA A 171 -2.79 -11.61 -8.19
C ALA A 171 -3.16 -12.64 -7.10
N THR A 172 -2.16 -13.40 -6.64
CA THR A 172 -2.27 -14.43 -5.62
C THR A 172 -1.07 -14.36 -4.69
N PRO A 173 -1.17 -14.81 -3.43
CA PRO A 173 -0.01 -14.89 -2.53
C PRO A 173 1.18 -15.72 -3.04
N ALA A 174 1.01 -16.51 -4.11
CA ALA A 174 2.06 -17.32 -4.73
C ALA A 174 2.78 -16.62 -5.90
N ASN A 175 2.28 -15.49 -6.39
CA ASN A 175 2.91 -14.69 -7.45
C ASN A 175 2.96 -13.18 -7.15
N SER A 176 2.65 -12.78 -5.93
CA SER A 176 2.79 -11.42 -5.44
C SER A 176 3.12 -11.37 -3.96
N GLU A 177 3.65 -10.24 -3.52
CA GLU A 177 3.98 -9.97 -2.13
C GLU A 177 3.62 -8.54 -1.75
N ARG A 178 3.05 -8.34 -0.55
CA ARG A 178 2.89 -7.02 0.06
C ARG A 178 4.22 -6.62 0.68
N TYR A 179 4.94 -5.73 0.02
CA TYR A 179 6.34 -5.45 0.37
C TYR A 179 6.54 -4.11 1.07
N PHE A 180 5.60 -3.18 0.95
CA PHE A 180 5.67 -1.89 1.63
C PHE A 180 4.26 -1.38 1.96
N SER A 181 4.17 -0.61 3.03
CA SER A 181 2.94 0.06 3.47
C SER A 181 3.28 1.37 4.14
N SER A 182 2.33 2.29 4.12
CA SER A 182 2.37 3.50 4.93
C SER A 182 0.96 4.03 5.12
N GLY A 183 0.68 4.62 6.27
CA GLY A 183 -0.46 5.49 6.50
C GLY A 183 -0.03 6.92 6.73
N ASN A 184 -0.83 7.64 7.50
CA ASN A 184 -0.60 9.05 7.75
C ASN A 184 0.64 9.31 8.59
N GLU A 185 1.14 8.29 9.29
CA GLU A 185 2.39 8.33 10.04
C GLU A 185 3.66 8.41 9.15
N ARG A 186 3.52 8.25 7.83
CA ARG A 186 4.59 8.42 6.81
C ARG A 186 5.83 7.57 7.11
N THR A 187 5.65 6.33 7.59
CA THR A 187 6.75 5.44 8.02
C THR A 187 7.86 5.40 6.97
N HIS A 188 9.07 5.77 7.38
CA HIS A 188 10.23 5.81 6.51
C HIS A 188 11.05 4.53 6.69
N VAL A 189 11.12 3.72 5.63
CA VAL A 189 11.95 2.52 5.59
C VAL A 189 13.33 2.91 5.06
N GLN A 190 14.34 2.78 5.90
CA GLN A 190 15.75 3.03 5.56
C GLN A 190 16.54 1.74 5.78
N ILE A 191 16.76 0.96 4.71
CA ILE A 191 17.37 -0.37 4.82
C ILE A 191 18.80 -0.29 5.38
N ASP A 192 19.53 0.77 5.01
CA ASP A 192 20.87 1.08 5.52
C ASP A 192 20.90 1.36 7.02
N LYS A 193 19.79 1.80 7.63
CA LYS A 193 19.63 1.90 9.09
C LYS A 193 19.10 0.62 9.73
N LEU A 194 18.12 -0.02 9.08
CA LEU A 194 17.45 -1.22 9.58
C LEU A 194 18.47 -2.29 9.99
N GLY A 195 19.36 -2.71 9.09
CA GLY A 195 20.27 -3.83 9.35
C GLY A 195 21.59 -3.52 10.07
N ALA A 196 21.82 -2.28 10.52
CA ALA A 196 23.12 -1.66 10.87
C ALA A 196 23.87 -0.99 9.70
N ALA A 197 24.75 -0.04 10.03
CA ALA A 197 25.63 0.61 9.07
C ALA A 197 26.47 -0.43 8.30
N GLY A 198 26.42 -0.38 6.97
CA GLY A 198 27.11 -1.34 6.11
C GLY A 198 26.27 -2.58 5.74
N THR A 199 24.99 -2.62 6.10
CA THR A 199 24.08 -3.68 5.64
C THR A 199 24.01 -3.71 4.13
N LYS A 200 24.46 -4.83 3.56
CA LYS A 200 24.34 -5.14 2.14
C LYS A 200 23.03 -5.88 1.89
N ALA A 201 21.93 -5.15 1.99
CA ALA A 201 20.61 -5.67 1.68
C ALA A 201 19.78 -4.61 0.97
N GLY A 202 18.81 -5.05 0.18
CA GLY A 202 17.81 -4.17 -0.40
C GLY A 202 16.73 -4.98 -1.09
N TYR A 203 15.61 -4.33 -1.36
CA TYR A 203 14.51 -4.97 -2.04
C TYR A 203 14.77 -4.94 -3.55
N HIS A 204 15.14 -6.09 -4.13
CA HIS A 204 15.44 -6.18 -5.56
C HIS A 204 14.14 -6.16 -6.36
N LEU A 205 13.99 -5.18 -7.25
CA LEU A 205 12.91 -5.10 -8.22
C LEU A 205 13.41 -5.63 -9.57
N LYS A 206 12.82 -6.72 -10.06
CA LYS A 206 13.26 -7.44 -11.26
C LYS A 206 12.64 -6.83 -12.52
N PRO A 207 13.23 -7.07 -13.71
CA PRO A 207 12.67 -6.61 -14.98
C PRO A 207 11.21 -7.04 -15.20
N ALA A 208 10.91 -8.30 -14.88
CA ALA A 208 9.59 -8.92 -15.09
C ALA A 208 8.54 -8.54 -14.03
N ASP A 209 8.95 -7.93 -12.93
CA ASP A 209 7.99 -7.51 -11.89
C ASP A 209 7.12 -6.37 -12.39
N LYS A 210 5.88 -6.38 -11.90
CA LYS A 210 4.92 -5.28 -11.93
C LYS A 210 4.71 -4.78 -10.51
N MET A 211 4.23 -3.56 -10.39
CA MET A 211 3.84 -2.96 -9.12
C MET A 211 2.36 -2.62 -9.17
N ALA A 212 1.70 -2.68 -8.01
CA ALA A 212 0.32 -2.27 -7.81
C ALA A 212 0.15 -1.62 -6.45
N PHE A 213 -0.84 -0.73 -6.32
CA PHE A 213 -1.28 -0.23 -5.03
C PHE A 213 -2.68 -0.71 -4.69
N ILE A 214 -2.93 -0.83 -3.39
CA ILE A 214 -4.25 -0.61 -2.82
C ILE A 214 -4.14 0.72 -2.08
N VAL A 215 -4.95 1.69 -2.48
CA VAL A 215 -4.89 3.06 -1.97
C VAL A 215 -6.13 3.35 -1.16
N ASP A 216 -5.93 3.77 0.09
CA ASP A 216 -6.97 4.31 0.93
C ASP A 216 -6.64 5.76 1.31
N LEU A 217 -7.48 6.67 0.85
CA LEU A 217 -7.35 8.10 1.11
C LEU A 217 -8.66 8.56 1.71
N MET A 218 -8.63 9.54 2.59
CA MET A 218 -9.84 10.28 2.89
C MET A 218 -9.65 11.79 2.81
N ASN A 219 -10.78 12.46 2.79
CA ASN A 219 -10.90 13.86 2.49
C ASN A 219 -11.97 14.42 3.41
N MET A 220 -11.49 15.09 4.45
CA MET A 220 -12.30 15.78 5.44
C MET A 220 -12.85 17.12 4.93
N ASN A 221 -12.62 17.46 3.66
CA ASN A 221 -13.18 18.66 3.06
C ASN A 221 -14.63 18.44 2.59
N MET A 222 -15.36 19.55 2.41
CA MET A 222 -16.70 19.57 1.82
C MET A 222 -16.70 19.56 0.29
N GLU A 223 -15.51 19.55 -0.32
CA GLU A 223 -15.29 19.49 -1.76
C GLU A 223 -14.43 18.28 -2.10
N ASP A 224 -14.68 17.66 -3.25
CA ASP A 224 -13.83 16.58 -3.74
C ASP A 224 -12.41 17.15 -3.94
N LYS A 225 -11.40 16.39 -3.54
CA LYS A 225 -10.00 16.80 -3.72
C LYS A 225 -9.30 15.84 -4.65
N THR A 226 -8.46 16.41 -5.51
CA THR A 226 -7.56 15.64 -6.37
C THR A 226 -6.19 15.66 -5.74
N VAL A 227 -5.60 14.48 -5.51
CA VAL A 227 -4.28 14.33 -4.87
C VAL A 227 -3.44 13.28 -5.57
N TYR A 228 -2.14 13.31 -5.30
CA TYR A 228 -1.18 12.32 -5.73
C TYR A 228 -0.63 11.60 -4.52
N LEU A 229 -0.68 10.27 -4.54
CA LEU A 229 0.16 9.46 -3.66
C LEU A 229 1.60 9.62 -4.14
N THR A 230 2.50 10.07 -3.28
CA THR A 230 3.92 10.16 -3.64
C THR A 230 4.71 9.03 -3.02
N MET A 231 5.65 8.47 -3.77
CA MET A 231 6.68 7.60 -3.21
C MET A 231 8.05 8.19 -3.52
N THR A 232 8.87 8.32 -2.49
CA THR A 232 10.30 8.65 -2.65
C THR A 232 11.12 7.40 -2.42
N TYR A 233 11.93 7.05 -3.41
CA TYR A 233 12.79 5.87 -3.41
C TYR A 233 14.26 6.30 -3.44
N ASP A 234 15.07 5.62 -2.64
CA ASP A 234 16.51 5.54 -2.88
C ASP A 234 16.80 4.20 -3.55
N ILE A 235 17.40 4.23 -4.75
CA ILE A 235 17.64 3.06 -5.58
C ILE A 235 19.10 2.94 -6.01
N VAL A 236 19.57 1.70 -6.14
CA VAL A 236 20.78 1.33 -6.87
C VAL A 236 20.34 0.70 -8.20
N GLU A 237 20.67 1.32 -9.32
CA GLU A 237 20.25 0.86 -10.65
C GLU A 237 20.87 -0.50 -11.03
N GLY A 238 20.12 -1.32 -11.76
CA GLY A 238 20.58 -2.61 -12.28
C GLY A 238 20.29 -3.79 -11.36
N PRO A 239 20.97 -4.93 -11.57
CA PRO A 239 20.74 -6.14 -10.79
C PRO A 239 21.11 -5.94 -9.32
N LEU A 240 20.58 -6.81 -8.45
CA LEU A 240 20.98 -6.86 -7.04
C LEU A 240 22.52 -6.92 -6.94
N PRO A 241 23.17 -5.95 -6.25
CA PRO A 241 24.61 -5.90 -6.22
C PRO A 241 25.22 -7.18 -5.63
N ALA A 242 26.37 -7.60 -6.18
CA ALA A 242 26.99 -8.86 -5.79
C ALA A 242 27.27 -8.93 -4.27
N GLY A 243 26.89 -10.05 -3.64
CA GLY A 243 27.04 -10.26 -2.20
C GLY A 243 26.03 -9.50 -1.33
N TRP A 244 25.01 -8.89 -1.93
CA TRP A 244 23.88 -8.34 -1.19
C TRP A 244 22.80 -9.40 -0.97
N LYS A 245 22.10 -9.28 0.16
CA LYS A 245 20.87 -10.01 0.45
C LYS A 245 19.69 -9.33 -0.25
N ASP A 246 18.74 -10.14 -0.70
CA ASP A 246 17.43 -9.64 -1.10
C ASP A 246 16.57 -9.45 0.16
N ILE A 247 15.48 -8.69 0.05
CA ILE A 247 14.54 -8.47 1.14
C ILE A 247 13.24 -9.21 0.87
N LYS A 248 12.84 -10.02 1.84
CA LYS A 248 11.49 -10.57 1.93
C LYS A 248 10.76 -9.93 3.10
N VAL A 249 9.51 -9.56 2.87
CA VAL A 249 8.70 -8.85 3.86
C VAL A 249 7.68 -9.80 4.46
N VAL A 250 7.62 -9.81 5.79
CA VAL A 250 6.59 -10.52 6.54
C VAL A 250 5.57 -9.50 6.99
N TRP A 251 4.37 -9.59 6.41
CA TRP A 251 3.25 -8.72 6.72
C TRP A 251 2.35 -9.36 7.77
N PHE A 252 2.36 -8.82 8.98
CA PHE A 252 1.43 -9.19 10.04
C PHE A 252 0.25 -8.23 10.06
N ASP A 253 -0.97 -8.75 10.21
CA ASP A 253 -2.13 -7.90 10.41
C ASP A 253 -3.21 -8.56 11.29
N ALA A 254 -4.06 -7.74 11.91
CA ALA A 254 -5.11 -8.19 12.85
C ALA A 254 -6.07 -9.22 12.22
N ASN A 255 -6.41 -9.00 10.94
CA ASN A 255 -7.25 -9.88 10.14
C ASN A 255 -6.44 -10.55 9.01
N GLN A 256 -5.33 -11.18 9.39
CA GLN A 256 -4.29 -11.71 8.51
C GLN A 256 -4.80 -12.24 7.16
N CYS A 257 -4.40 -11.59 6.07
CA CYS A 257 -4.79 -11.89 4.67
C CYS A 257 -6.20 -11.45 4.22
N GLY A 258 -6.98 -10.84 5.10
CA GLY A 258 -8.25 -10.15 4.82
C GLY A 258 -8.06 -8.64 4.66
N THR A 259 -8.95 -7.84 5.25
CA THR A 259 -8.97 -6.36 5.17
C THR A 259 -7.98 -5.66 6.09
N SER A 260 -7.31 -6.38 6.99
CA SER A 260 -6.46 -5.84 8.07
C SER A 260 -7.18 -4.94 9.10
N GLU A 261 -8.42 -4.54 8.83
CA GLU A 261 -9.32 -3.84 9.73
C GLU A 261 -10.12 -4.81 10.61
N VAL A 262 -10.41 -4.39 11.84
CA VAL A 262 -11.33 -5.06 12.77
C VAL A 262 -12.20 -4.04 13.48
N HIS A 263 -13.38 -4.46 13.94
CA HIS A 263 -14.19 -3.59 14.80
C HIS A 263 -13.53 -3.50 16.18
N PRO A 264 -13.49 -2.31 16.78
CA PRO A 264 -12.95 -2.18 18.13
C PRO A 264 -13.85 -2.95 19.12
N PRO A 265 -13.27 -3.73 20.04
CA PRO A 265 -14.04 -4.48 21.03
C PRO A 265 -14.66 -3.60 22.12
N GLN A 266 -14.22 -2.34 22.22
CA GLN A 266 -14.68 -1.35 23.19
C GLN A 266 -14.78 0.02 22.52
N GLU A 267 -15.72 0.85 22.99
CA GLU A 267 -15.95 2.21 22.44
C GLU A 267 -15.16 3.29 23.22
N SER A 268 -14.56 2.93 24.36
CA SER A 268 -13.83 3.80 25.28
C SER A 268 -12.79 2.99 26.07
N GLY A 269 -11.87 3.66 26.78
CA GLY A 269 -10.91 2.97 27.64
C GLY A 269 -9.83 2.19 26.89
N LYS A 270 -9.25 1.21 27.60
CA LYS A 270 -8.10 0.44 27.14
C LYS A 270 -8.48 -0.95 26.69
N PHE A 271 -7.91 -1.38 25.57
CA PHE A 271 -8.07 -2.74 25.08
C PHE A 271 -6.91 -3.18 24.20
N VAL A 272 -6.91 -4.46 23.83
CA VAL A 272 -5.90 -5.06 22.98
C VAL A 272 -6.58 -5.89 21.91
N ILE A 273 -6.21 -5.67 20.66
CA ILE A 273 -6.52 -6.57 19.54
C ILE A 273 -5.29 -7.41 19.20
N SER A 274 -5.49 -8.65 18.75
CA SER A 274 -4.40 -9.57 18.44
C SER A 274 -4.54 -10.16 17.05
N GLY A 275 -3.43 -10.20 16.30
CA GLY A 275 -3.35 -10.97 15.07
C GLY A 275 -3.24 -12.47 15.33
N GLY A 276 -3.48 -13.26 14.28
CA GLY A 276 -3.17 -14.69 14.28
C GLY A 276 -1.68 -14.96 14.50
N THR A 277 -1.33 -16.18 14.91
CA THR A 277 0.07 -16.59 14.99
C THR A 277 0.61 -16.99 13.61
N TRP A 278 1.89 -16.76 13.39
CA TRP A 278 2.60 -17.17 12.18
C TRP A 278 3.89 -17.90 12.53
N LYS A 279 4.15 -18.99 11.80
CA LYS A 279 5.42 -19.71 11.86
C LYS A 279 6.23 -19.38 10.61
N PRO A 280 7.53 -19.04 10.74
CA PRO A 280 8.34 -18.74 9.58
C PRO A 280 8.40 -19.90 8.60
N ASN A 281 8.16 -19.60 7.33
CA ASN A 281 8.28 -20.53 6.22
C ASN A 281 9.58 -20.31 5.43
N PHE A 282 10.54 -19.58 5.98
CA PHE A 282 11.89 -19.41 5.47
C PHE A 282 12.82 -18.97 6.62
N ASP A 283 14.12 -19.09 6.39
CA ASP A 283 15.16 -18.59 7.30
C ASP A 283 15.67 -17.23 6.78
N GLY A 284 16.15 -16.38 7.68
CA GLY A 284 16.75 -15.10 7.29
C GLY A 284 17.22 -14.26 8.47
N GLU A 285 17.66 -13.04 8.18
CA GLU A 285 18.04 -12.04 9.18
C GLU A 285 17.02 -10.90 9.21
N ILE A 286 16.39 -10.69 10.37
CA ILE A 286 15.47 -9.58 10.61
C ILE A 286 16.28 -8.30 10.66
N LEU A 287 16.00 -7.41 9.69
CA LEU A 287 16.63 -6.09 9.60
C LEU A 287 15.85 -5.11 10.46
N GLY A 288 14.52 -5.16 10.43
CA GLY A 288 13.71 -4.47 11.41
C GLY A 288 12.24 -4.47 11.09
N VAL A 289 11.50 -3.72 11.89
CA VAL A 289 10.04 -3.79 11.97
C VAL A 289 9.45 -2.40 12.01
N GLY A 290 8.47 -2.14 11.14
CA GLY A 290 7.61 -0.96 11.20
C GLY A 290 6.19 -1.35 11.61
N GLY A 291 5.48 -0.44 12.27
CA GLY A 291 4.09 -0.61 12.68
C GLY A 291 3.16 0.41 12.04
N HIS A 292 1.88 0.07 12.00
CA HIS A 292 0.78 0.96 11.63
C HIS A 292 -0.47 0.57 12.46
N VAL A 293 -1.14 1.57 13.00
CA VAL A 293 -2.42 1.46 13.72
C VAL A 293 -3.30 2.67 13.36
N HIS A 294 -4.59 2.57 13.63
CA HIS A 294 -5.51 3.72 13.51
C HIS A 294 -5.46 4.59 14.77
N ASP A 295 -6.05 5.79 14.69
CA ASP A 295 -6.16 6.70 15.83
C ASP A 295 -6.81 6.02 17.04
N GLY A 296 -6.33 6.37 18.23
CA GLY A 296 -6.61 5.67 19.50
C GLY A 296 -5.64 4.53 19.81
N GLY A 297 -4.83 4.11 18.82
CA GLY A 297 -3.72 3.18 19.04
C GLY A 297 -2.61 3.84 19.86
N GLU A 298 -2.04 3.10 20.81
CA GLU A 298 -0.93 3.54 21.67
C GLU A 298 0.39 2.86 21.29
N VAL A 299 0.36 1.54 21.09
CA VAL A 299 1.54 0.77 20.73
C VAL A 299 1.15 -0.51 20.00
N LEU A 300 1.88 -0.80 18.93
CA LEU A 300 1.85 -2.09 18.27
C LEU A 300 3.03 -2.93 18.73
N LYS A 301 2.77 -4.11 19.28
CA LYS A 301 3.79 -5.06 19.69
C LYS A 301 3.91 -6.19 18.69
N VAL A 302 5.13 -6.50 18.27
CA VAL A 302 5.47 -7.74 17.57
C VAL A 302 6.13 -8.68 18.57
N LEU A 303 5.55 -9.88 18.70
CA LEU A 303 5.92 -10.88 19.69
C LEU A 303 6.60 -12.06 19.03
N VAL A 304 7.58 -12.66 19.71
CA VAL A 304 8.18 -13.97 19.38
C VAL A 304 8.16 -14.86 20.61
N GLY A 305 7.55 -16.05 20.50
CA GLY A 305 7.36 -16.93 21.67
C GLY A 305 6.57 -16.27 22.80
N GLY A 306 5.67 -15.33 22.47
CA GLY A 306 4.87 -14.57 23.43
C GLY A 306 5.59 -13.40 24.13
N GLN A 307 6.89 -13.22 23.90
CA GLN A 307 7.67 -12.09 24.43
C GLN A 307 7.73 -10.96 23.42
N SER A 308 7.73 -9.71 23.89
CA SER A 308 7.87 -8.58 22.96
C SER A 308 9.25 -8.55 22.33
N ASN A 309 9.27 -8.48 21.00
CA ASN A 309 10.44 -8.32 20.18
C ASN A 309 10.58 -6.88 19.66
N CYS A 310 9.46 -6.22 19.39
CA CYS A 310 9.42 -4.84 18.93
C CYS A 310 8.15 -4.16 19.45
N ASP A 311 8.32 -3.00 20.07
CA ASP A 311 7.23 -2.10 20.46
C ASP A 311 7.28 -0.86 19.54
N SER A 312 6.36 -0.80 18.58
CA SER A 312 6.17 0.34 17.68
C SER A 312 5.18 1.31 18.30
N VAL A 313 5.69 2.38 18.90
CA VAL A 313 4.94 3.36 19.70
C VAL A 313 4.43 4.48 18.80
N THR A 314 3.15 4.83 18.95
CA THR A 314 2.54 5.94 18.22
C THR A 314 2.87 7.28 18.84
N LYS A 315 3.03 8.30 18.00
CA LYS A 315 3.08 9.70 18.40
C LYS A 315 2.03 10.49 17.63
N TYR A 316 1.46 11.49 18.29
CA TYR A 316 0.30 12.24 17.79
C TYR A 316 0.61 13.73 17.72
N GLY A 317 0.18 14.38 16.64
CA GLY A 317 0.20 15.84 16.51
C GLY A 317 1.58 16.47 16.76
N GLU A 318 2.68 15.78 16.40
CA GLU A 318 4.05 16.30 16.63
C GLU A 318 4.31 17.62 15.88
N THR A 319 3.59 17.87 14.78
CA THR A 319 3.63 19.12 14.03
C THR A 319 2.20 19.60 13.70
N PRO A 320 2.02 20.91 13.38
CA PRO A 320 0.70 21.44 13.02
C PRO A 320 0.01 20.70 11.88
N GLU A 321 0.77 20.11 10.96
CA GLU A 321 0.25 19.36 9.81
C GLU A 321 -0.53 18.09 10.19
N TYR A 322 -0.41 17.62 11.44
CA TYR A 322 -1.10 16.45 11.98
C TYR A 322 -2.21 16.81 12.98
N ILE A 323 -2.56 18.09 13.07
CA ILE A 323 -3.61 18.58 13.96
C ILE A 323 -4.75 19.10 13.08
N PHE A 324 -5.91 18.48 13.22
CA PHE A 324 -7.10 18.96 12.56
C PHE A 324 -7.61 20.21 13.29
N THR A 325 -7.61 21.35 12.60
CA THR A 325 -8.04 22.65 13.16
C THR A 325 -9.48 23.01 12.80
N GLY A 326 -10.20 22.09 12.14
CA GLY A 326 -11.52 22.35 11.59
C GLY A 326 -11.48 23.17 10.30
N MET A 327 -12.54 23.10 9.50
CA MET A 327 -12.68 23.94 8.31
C MET A 327 -13.12 25.36 8.67
N GLY A 328 -12.24 26.15 9.28
CA GLY A 328 -12.46 27.59 9.51
C GLY A 328 -13.69 27.93 10.35
N GLY A 329 -13.99 27.12 11.37
CA GLY A 329 -15.13 27.35 12.27
C GLY A 329 -16.49 26.82 11.76
N MET A 330 -16.55 26.19 10.59
CA MET A 330 -17.74 25.46 10.17
C MET A 330 -17.84 24.15 10.96
N LYS A 331 -18.87 24.04 11.80
CA LYS A 331 -19.23 22.77 12.44
C LYS A 331 -19.52 21.78 11.32
N MET A 332 -18.68 20.76 11.19
CA MET A 332 -18.86 19.71 10.20
C MET A 332 -20.25 19.07 10.42
N GLY A 333 -21.16 19.24 9.46
CA GLY A 333 -22.31 18.35 9.36
C GLY A 333 -21.80 16.97 8.96
N ALA A 334 -22.19 15.94 9.71
CA ALA A 334 -21.80 14.53 9.54
C ALA A 334 -20.38 14.10 9.97
N ALA A 335 -19.37 14.97 10.11
CA ALA A 335 -18.07 14.56 10.69
C ALA A 335 -18.09 14.55 12.23
N HIS A 336 -19.03 13.80 12.80
CA HIS A 336 -19.15 13.64 14.23
C HIS A 336 -18.00 12.76 14.76
N GLY A 337 -16.97 13.39 15.31
CA GLY A 337 -15.97 12.70 16.15
C GLY A 337 -14.72 12.22 15.41
N VAL A 338 -14.26 12.97 14.42
CA VAL A 338 -12.86 12.84 13.96
C VAL A 338 -11.93 13.34 15.06
N ALA A 339 -10.85 12.61 15.33
CA ALA A 339 -9.85 12.98 16.32
C ALA A 339 -9.24 14.36 16.00
N THR A 340 -8.94 15.16 17.02
CA THR A 340 -8.31 16.47 16.78
C THR A 340 -6.83 16.32 16.44
N LYS A 341 -6.16 15.38 17.11
CA LYS A 341 -4.75 15.05 16.87
C LYS A 341 -4.70 13.67 16.25
N HIS A 342 -3.99 13.56 15.14
CA HIS A 342 -3.80 12.29 14.46
C HIS A 342 -2.39 11.78 14.65
N ILE A 343 -2.19 10.48 14.40
CA ILE A 343 -0.88 9.85 14.39
C ILE A 343 0.04 10.59 13.39
N SER A 344 1.15 11.11 13.90
CA SER A 344 2.18 11.82 13.13
C SER A 344 3.39 10.96 12.81
N SER A 345 3.69 9.98 13.66
CA SER A 345 4.75 9.00 13.44
C SER A 345 4.53 7.75 14.30
N MET A 346 5.20 6.66 13.91
CA MET A 346 5.38 5.47 14.73
C MET A 346 6.85 5.10 14.81
N THR A 347 7.29 4.59 15.96
CA THR A 347 8.68 4.13 16.09
C THR A 347 8.89 2.86 15.27
N THR A 348 10.00 2.80 14.54
CA THR A 348 10.50 1.59 13.90
C THR A 348 11.49 0.91 14.82
N CYS A 349 11.49 -0.43 14.86
CA CYS A 349 12.49 -1.19 15.60
C CYS A 349 13.62 -1.61 14.67
N TYR A 350 14.82 -1.10 14.93
CA TYR A 350 16.06 -1.47 14.24
C TYR A 350 16.87 -2.43 15.10
N TYR A 351 17.60 -3.34 14.45
CA TYR A 351 18.39 -4.33 15.19
C TYR A 351 19.39 -3.69 16.15
N GLU A 352 20.15 -2.70 15.68
CA GLU A 352 21.20 -2.10 16.52
C GLU A 352 20.66 -1.26 17.66
N GLU A 353 19.52 -0.59 17.46
CA GLU A 353 18.94 0.33 18.43
C GLU A 353 18.06 -0.39 19.45
N ASN A 354 17.27 -1.38 19.01
CA ASN A 354 16.26 -2.03 19.83
C ASN A 354 16.63 -3.45 20.27
N LYS A 355 17.74 -4.01 19.75
CA LYS A 355 18.22 -5.37 20.03
C LYS A 355 17.15 -6.44 19.80
N ILE A 356 16.38 -6.28 18.73
CA ILE A 356 15.38 -7.27 18.32
C ILE A 356 16.05 -8.61 18.00
N VAL A 357 15.30 -9.71 18.10
CA VAL A 357 15.74 -11.02 17.61
C VAL A 357 16.17 -10.91 16.16
N ARG A 358 17.43 -11.27 15.89
CA ARG A 358 18.03 -11.14 14.56
C ARG A 358 17.72 -12.31 13.65
N LYS A 359 17.72 -13.53 14.17
CA LYS A 359 17.51 -14.73 13.36
C LYS A 359 16.03 -15.00 13.23
N LEU A 360 15.55 -15.07 11.99
CA LEU A 360 14.25 -15.64 11.65
C LEU A 360 14.43 -17.14 11.38
N SER A 361 13.63 -17.98 12.04
CA SER A 361 13.75 -19.44 11.94
C SER A 361 12.39 -20.13 12.12
N PRO A 362 12.10 -21.25 11.42
CA PRO A 362 10.80 -21.95 11.47
C PRO A 362 10.38 -22.53 12.83
N ASP A 363 11.31 -22.65 13.79
CA ASP A 363 11.03 -23.07 15.16
C ASP A 363 10.35 -21.97 15.99
N GLN A 364 10.36 -20.73 15.49
CA GLN A 364 9.73 -19.58 16.14
C GLN A 364 8.23 -19.51 15.86
N VAL A 365 7.52 -18.82 16.76
CA VAL A 365 6.12 -18.42 16.57
C VAL A 365 6.02 -16.93 16.79
N TRP A 366 5.48 -16.23 15.81
CA TRP A 366 5.33 -14.78 15.79
C TRP A 366 3.86 -14.37 15.88
N GLN A 367 3.59 -13.22 16.51
CA GLN A 367 2.25 -12.66 16.64
C GLN A 367 2.35 -11.14 16.75
N ILE A 368 1.28 -10.41 16.45
CA ILE A 368 1.16 -8.99 16.78
C ILE A 368 0.03 -8.72 17.79
N LYS A 369 0.19 -7.65 18.56
CA LYS A 369 -0.85 -7.08 19.44
C LYS A 369 -0.91 -5.57 19.28
N GLY A 370 -2.07 -5.04 18.91
CA GLY A 370 -2.35 -3.61 18.91
C GLY A 370 -2.97 -3.22 20.25
N HIS A 371 -2.30 -2.34 21.00
CA HIS A 371 -2.82 -1.76 22.23
C HIS A 371 -3.45 -0.41 21.93
N TYR A 372 -4.67 -0.23 22.41
CA TYR A 372 -5.48 0.97 22.23
C TYR A 372 -5.86 1.56 23.59
N ASP A 373 -5.93 2.88 23.65
CA ASP A 373 -6.30 3.65 24.84
C ASP A 373 -7.07 4.91 24.42
N TYR A 374 -8.39 4.78 24.30
CA TYR A 374 -9.26 5.88 23.89
C TYR A 374 -9.40 6.99 24.94
N ASP A 375 -8.98 6.74 26.19
CA ASP A 375 -8.93 7.77 27.23
C ASP A 375 -7.68 8.66 27.07
N LYS A 376 -6.63 8.13 26.43
CA LYS A 376 -5.37 8.84 26.17
C LYS A 376 -5.30 9.45 24.78
N PHE A 377 -5.77 8.73 23.77
CA PHE A 377 -5.73 9.14 22.37
C PHE A 377 -7.13 9.01 21.76
N GLU A 378 -7.67 10.09 21.20
CA GLU A 378 -8.98 10.06 20.56
C GLU A 378 -8.95 9.11 19.35
N GLY A 379 -9.94 8.21 19.27
CA GLY A 379 -10.23 7.45 18.05
C GLY A 379 -11.21 8.22 17.16
N ASN A 380 -11.21 7.89 15.87
CA ASN A 380 -12.19 8.42 14.93
C ASN A 380 -13.55 7.73 15.13
N LYS A 381 -14.62 8.49 14.93
CA LYS A 381 -16.00 8.01 15.11
C LYS A 381 -16.82 8.18 13.85
N ASP A 382 -17.73 7.23 13.66
CA ASP A 382 -18.70 7.22 12.57
C ASP A 382 -19.81 8.27 12.80
N GLU A 383 -20.72 8.40 11.83
CA GLU A 383 -21.87 9.32 11.88
C GLU A 383 -22.80 9.07 13.08
N LYS A 384 -22.73 7.89 13.72
CA LYS A 384 -23.51 7.50 14.91
C LYS A 384 -22.74 7.72 16.22
N GLY A 385 -21.52 8.25 16.14
CA GLY A 385 -20.65 8.50 17.29
C GLY A 385 -20.00 7.24 17.86
N LYS A 386 -19.98 6.13 17.11
CA LYS A 386 -19.24 4.91 17.47
C LYS A 386 -17.85 4.94 16.91
N GLN A 387 -16.91 4.26 17.55
CA GLN A 387 -15.54 4.14 17.06
C GLN A 387 -15.53 3.46 15.69
N GLU A 388 -14.75 4.02 14.77
CA GLU A 388 -14.50 3.44 13.46
C GLU A 388 -13.69 2.15 13.57
N SER A 389 -13.59 1.42 12.46
CA SER A 389 -12.75 0.23 12.40
C SER A 389 -11.30 0.60 12.68
N ILE A 390 -10.57 -0.32 13.32
CA ILE A 390 -9.19 -0.13 13.74
C ILE A 390 -8.27 -1.14 13.04
N MET A 391 -6.97 -0.83 12.98
CA MET A 391 -5.95 -1.71 12.41
C MET A 391 -4.83 -2.05 13.38
N ALA A 392 -4.19 -3.17 13.16
CA ALA A 392 -2.87 -3.43 13.71
C ALA A 392 -2.07 -4.14 12.62
N ILE A 393 -1.07 -3.46 12.07
CA ILE A 393 -0.25 -3.96 10.96
C ILE A 393 1.22 -3.82 11.32
N ALA A 394 2.00 -4.88 11.21
CA ALA A 394 3.46 -4.81 11.29
C ALA A 394 4.10 -5.33 10.00
N LEU A 395 5.09 -4.60 9.51
CA LEU A 395 5.94 -5.03 8.39
C LEU A 395 7.34 -5.34 8.94
N MET A 396 7.72 -6.62 8.87
CA MET A 396 9.06 -7.07 9.22
C MET A 396 9.88 -7.31 7.95
N TYR A 397 11.00 -6.60 7.84
CA TYR A 397 11.92 -6.70 6.71
C TYR A 397 13.01 -7.72 7.03
N VAL A 398 13.14 -8.75 6.20
CA VAL A 398 14.05 -9.88 6.42
C VAL A 398 15.02 -9.99 5.25
N GLY A 399 16.31 -9.87 5.54
CA GLY A 399 17.38 -10.14 4.59
C GLY A 399 17.52 -11.64 4.36
N VAL A 400 17.44 -12.06 3.10
CA VAL A 400 17.51 -13.46 2.66
C VAL A 400 18.50 -13.62 1.50
N GLU A 401 18.92 -14.85 1.25
CA GLU A 401 19.72 -15.15 0.06
C GLU A 401 18.89 -14.90 -1.21
N PRO A 402 19.49 -14.36 -2.29
CA PRO A 402 18.77 -14.10 -3.53
C PRO A 402 18.07 -15.36 -4.06
N GLY A 403 16.79 -15.23 -4.41
CA GLY A 403 15.98 -16.33 -4.92
C GLY A 403 15.34 -17.23 -3.86
N THR A 404 15.51 -16.94 -2.56
CA THR A 404 14.86 -17.67 -1.46
C THR A 404 13.36 -17.86 -1.70
N GLN A 405 12.92 -19.12 -1.69
CA GLN A 405 11.52 -19.51 -1.82
C GLN A 405 10.92 -19.86 -0.46
N LEU A 406 9.62 -19.64 -0.31
CA LEU A 406 8.87 -20.07 0.86
C LEU A 406 8.74 -21.60 0.89
N ARG A 407 8.83 -22.17 2.09
CA ARG A 407 8.56 -23.57 2.38
C ARG A 407 7.06 -23.82 2.42
N GLY A 408 6.65 -25.02 2.00
CA GLY A 408 5.25 -25.44 1.92
C GLY A 408 4.75 -25.48 0.48
N THR A 409 3.58 -26.08 0.28
CA THR A 409 2.92 -26.07 -1.03
C THR A 409 2.10 -24.80 -1.18
N ALA A 410 2.27 -24.09 -2.29
CA ALA A 410 1.30 -23.10 -2.69
C ALA A 410 -0.08 -23.77 -2.72
N ALA A 411 -1.12 -23.09 -2.22
CA ALA A 411 -2.48 -23.54 -2.49
C ALA A 411 -2.59 -23.68 -4.00
N PRO A 412 -3.18 -24.78 -4.51
CA PRO A 412 -3.42 -24.89 -5.93
C PRO A 412 -4.13 -23.61 -6.35
N ALA A 413 -3.51 -22.83 -7.24
CA ALA A 413 -4.13 -21.63 -7.79
C ALA A 413 -5.53 -22.07 -8.19
N ALA A 414 -6.57 -21.47 -7.59
CA ALA A 414 -7.94 -21.91 -7.78
C ALA A 414 -8.17 -21.93 -9.28
N GLY A 415 -8.01 -23.12 -9.86
CA GLY A 415 -7.95 -23.27 -11.30
C GLY A 415 -9.30 -22.79 -11.73
N GLY A 416 -9.32 -21.71 -12.50
CA GLY A 416 -10.51 -21.31 -13.22
C GLY A 416 -10.93 -22.55 -13.98
N SER A 417 -11.86 -23.30 -13.39
CA SER A 417 -12.42 -24.47 -13.99
C SER A 417 -13.16 -23.87 -15.17
N ALA A 418 -12.53 -23.93 -16.35
CA ALA A 418 -13.25 -23.80 -17.58
C ALA A 418 -14.42 -24.77 -17.41
N ALA A 419 -15.62 -24.20 -17.24
CA ALA A 419 -16.81 -24.99 -17.01
C ALA A 419 -16.83 -26.08 -18.09
N PRO A 420 -17.03 -27.37 -17.73
CA PRO A 420 -17.12 -28.41 -18.73
C PRO A 420 -18.17 -27.97 -19.72
N ALA A 421 -17.76 -27.81 -20.98
CA ALA A 421 -18.66 -27.44 -22.06
C ALA A 421 -19.81 -28.44 -22.04
N ARG A 422 -21.00 -27.99 -21.62
CA ARG A 422 -22.21 -28.79 -21.73
C ARG A 422 -22.33 -29.20 -23.20
N PRO A 423 -22.50 -30.49 -23.53
CA PRO A 423 -22.78 -30.88 -24.90
C PRO A 423 -24.08 -30.20 -25.32
N ALA A 424 -24.00 -29.34 -26.33
CA ALA A 424 -25.16 -28.72 -26.93
C ALA A 424 -26.04 -29.84 -27.50
N LYS A 425 -27.21 -30.06 -26.90
CA LYS A 425 -28.27 -30.87 -27.52
C LYS A 425 -28.69 -30.20 -28.83
N GLY A 426 -28.87 -31.07 -29.84
CA GLY A 426 -28.96 -30.72 -31.24
C GLY A 426 -29.89 -29.56 -31.58
N ALA A 427 -29.37 -28.67 -32.42
CA ALA A 427 -30.16 -27.90 -33.35
C ALA A 427 -29.49 -28.06 -34.72
N ALA A 428 -30.18 -28.73 -35.64
CA ALA A 428 -29.76 -28.86 -37.03
C ALA A 428 -29.58 -27.46 -37.64
N ARG A 429 -28.40 -27.18 -38.19
CA ARG A 429 -28.16 -26.00 -39.02
C ARG A 429 -28.37 -26.36 -40.50
N PRO A 430 -29.09 -25.52 -41.27
CA PRO A 430 -29.11 -25.64 -42.71
C PRO A 430 -27.78 -25.15 -43.30
N ALA A 431 -27.40 -25.73 -44.43
CA ALA A 431 -26.17 -25.44 -45.17
C ALA A 431 -26.13 -23.98 -45.66
N PRO A 432 -24.98 -23.28 -45.56
CA PRO A 432 -24.81 -21.98 -46.19
C PRO A 432 -24.40 -22.14 -47.66
N LYS A 433 -25.19 -21.52 -48.55
CA LYS A 433 -24.78 -21.16 -49.91
C LYS A 433 -23.74 -20.04 -49.84
N GLY A 434 -22.81 -20.09 -50.79
CA GLY A 434 -21.59 -19.29 -50.79
C GLY A 434 -21.78 -17.78 -50.87
N ALA A 435 -20.72 -17.08 -50.47
CA ALA A 435 -20.50 -15.68 -50.79
C ALA A 435 -18.99 -15.43 -50.97
N ALA A 436 -18.72 -14.52 -51.88
CA ALA A 436 -17.48 -14.31 -52.61
C ALA A 436 -16.30 -13.79 -51.78
N ALA A 437 -15.10 -14.01 -52.33
CA ALA A 437 -13.82 -13.49 -51.87
C ALA A 437 -13.78 -11.96 -51.94
N ALA A 438 -13.32 -11.33 -50.86
CA ALA A 438 -12.91 -9.92 -50.83
C ALA A 438 -11.41 -9.81 -51.14
N PRO A 439 -10.96 -8.73 -51.82
CA PRO A 439 -9.58 -8.59 -52.25
C PRO A 439 -8.65 -8.10 -51.12
N ALA A 440 -7.38 -8.50 -51.23
CA ALA A 440 -6.29 -8.19 -50.32
C ALA A 440 -5.99 -6.68 -50.26
N ALA A 441 -5.82 -6.16 -49.04
CA ALA A 441 -5.32 -4.81 -48.79
C ALA A 441 -3.78 -4.80 -48.84
N ALA A 442 -3.23 -3.81 -49.54
CA ALA A 442 -1.80 -3.53 -49.67
C ALA A 442 -1.19 -2.97 -48.36
N PRO A 443 0.13 -3.13 -48.14
CA PRO A 443 0.79 -2.69 -46.91
C PRO A 443 0.97 -1.17 -46.86
N ALA A 444 0.68 -0.59 -45.68
CA ALA A 444 0.89 0.82 -45.38
C ALA A 444 2.38 1.14 -45.22
N ALA A 445 2.81 2.23 -45.85
CA ALA A 445 4.15 2.78 -45.77
C ALA A 445 4.46 3.37 -44.38
N ALA A 446 5.70 3.18 -43.93
CA ALA A 446 6.24 3.76 -42.70
C ALA A 446 6.42 5.29 -42.82
N PRO A 447 6.16 6.07 -41.76
CA PRO A 447 6.43 7.50 -41.78
C PRO A 447 7.92 7.79 -41.56
N ALA A 448 8.42 8.74 -42.34
CA ALA A 448 9.79 9.25 -42.32
C ALA A 448 10.10 10.00 -41.00
N ALA A 449 11.32 9.80 -40.51
CA ALA A 449 11.87 10.49 -39.35
C ALA A 449 12.12 11.98 -39.65
N ALA A 450 11.67 12.86 -38.75
CA ALA A 450 12.01 14.27 -38.75
C ALA A 450 13.42 14.50 -38.14
N PRO A 451 14.18 15.50 -38.60
CA PRO A 451 15.54 15.75 -38.11
C PRO A 451 15.54 16.42 -36.72
N ALA A 452 16.51 16.02 -35.89
CA ALA A 452 16.77 16.57 -34.58
C ALA A 452 17.28 18.01 -34.66
N ALA A 453 16.66 18.92 -33.91
CA ALA A 453 17.15 20.26 -33.67
C ALA A 453 18.18 20.25 -32.51
N ALA A 454 19.30 20.92 -32.72
CA ALA A 454 20.37 21.10 -31.73
C ALA A 454 19.93 22.00 -30.55
N PRO A 455 20.47 21.80 -29.34
CA PRO A 455 20.14 22.63 -28.19
C PRO A 455 20.83 23.99 -28.26
N ALA A 456 20.06 25.05 -28.04
CA ALA A 456 20.56 26.41 -27.83
C ALA A 456 21.20 26.54 -26.44
N ALA A 457 22.36 27.18 -26.39
CA ALA A 457 23.09 27.49 -25.18
C ALA A 457 22.33 28.51 -24.31
N ALA A 458 22.26 28.25 -23.00
CA ALA A 458 21.77 29.20 -22.01
C ALA A 458 22.92 30.11 -21.53
N PRO A 459 22.67 31.42 -21.29
CA PRO A 459 23.67 32.33 -20.78
C PRO A 459 23.86 32.17 -19.26
N ALA A 460 25.12 32.32 -18.84
CA ALA A 460 25.53 32.40 -17.44
C ALA A 460 24.98 33.68 -16.80
N SER A 461 24.39 33.54 -15.60
CA SER A 461 24.11 34.66 -14.71
C SER A 461 25.03 34.59 -13.50
N GLU A 462 25.93 35.56 -13.43
CA GLU A 462 26.73 35.92 -12.28
C GLU A 462 25.83 36.33 -11.10
N HIS A 463 26.08 35.79 -9.92
CA HIS A 463 25.75 36.46 -8.67
C HIS A 463 26.92 36.30 -7.69
N ALA A 464 27.73 37.36 -7.60
CA ALA A 464 28.36 37.78 -6.35
C ALA A 464 27.24 37.91 -5.29
N GLY A 465 27.38 37.55 -4.02
CA GLY A 465 28.54 37.55 -3.13
C GLY A 465 28.07 38.29 -1.87
N MET A 466 27.99 37.61 -0.73
CA MET A 466 27.88 38.28 0.57
C MET A 466 28.42 37.39 1.69
N ALA A 467 29.38 38.00 2.39
CA ALA A 467 30.13 37.59 3.58
C ALA A 467 29.21 37.08 4.71
N ASP A 468 29.57 36.01 5.42
CA ASP A 468 30.48 35.99 6.58
C ASP A 468 30.08 36.98 7.69
N MET A 469 29.49 36.46 8.76
CA MET A 469 29.66 36.96 10.13
C MET A 469 29.51 35.79 11.10
N GLY A 470 30.59 35.53 11.83
CA GLY A 470 30.67 34.50 12.86
C GLY A 470 30.04 34.89 14.20
N GLY A 471 29.82 33.85 15.00
CA GLY A 471 30.11 33.73 16.43
C GLY A 471 29.66 34.81 17.40
N MET A 472 28.84 34.40 18.37
CA MET A 472 29.19 34.58 19.79
C MET A 472 28.40 33.62 20.68
N ALA A 473 29.12 33.02 21.63
CA ALA A 473 28.60 32.22 22.73
C ALA A 473 28.09 33.11 23.86
N ALA A 474 27.06 32.62 24.56
CA ALA A 474 26.85 32.72 26.01
C ALA A 474 25.95 31.56 26.43
#